data_AF-A0A7S4MUS2-F1
#
_entry.id   AF-A0A7S4MUS2-F1
#
_cell.length_a   1.000
_cell.length_b   1.000
_cell.length_c   1.000
_cell.angle_alpha   90.00
_cell.angle_beta   90.00
_cell.angle_gamma   90.00
#
_symmetry.space_group_name_H-M   'P 1'
#
loop_
_entity.id
_entity.type
_entity.pdbx_description
1 polymer ?
#
loop_
_entity_poly.entity_id
_entity_poly.type
_entity_poly.pdbx_seq_one_letter_code
_entity_poly.pdbx_strand_id
1 'polypeptide(L)'
;STAPRVLPRSSGGAPSDCYYDRIATPPHSHPRHPLRRRRLLLLPLSASSPQSSSSSSSSSSSSPSSSSNVLVERARERLSRRDPDGAFAALYEAYGSNPNDPNLPGLFESCLRLRIDVLSSKSSDGRSAEEEDDDDARARGVIQDRFGLASLLIDAERYDEASEQLRAIVEAGGSRSSSSSSSSSV
;
A
#
# COMPACT_ATOMS: atom_id res chain seq x y z
N SER A 1 -17.05 -18.49 70.10
CA SER A 1 -17.61 -19.84 69.98
C SER A 1 -17.56 -20.33 68.56
N THR A 2 -16.59 -21.21 68.31
CA THR A 2 -16.65 -22.47 67.56
C THR A 2 -17.65 -22.60 66.40
N ALA A 3 -17.09 -22.65 65.18
CA ALA A 3 -17.74 -23.16 63.97
C ALA A 3 -17.91 -24.69 64.03
N PRO A 4 -18.75 -25.26 63.15
CA PRO A 4 -18.41 -26.53 62.55
C PRO A 4 -18.29 -26.46 61.02
N ARG A 5 -17.41 -27.35 60.57
CA ARG A 5 -16.79 -27.55 59.27
C ARG A 5 -17.57 -28.63 58.51
N VAL A 6 -17.92 -28.40 57.25
CA VAL A 6 -18.33 -29.49 56.32
C VAL A 6 -17.62 -29.30 54.97
N LEU A 7 -17.07 -30.42 54.51
CA LEU A 7 -16.12 -30.66 53.42
C LEU A 7 -16.79 -30.74 52.02
N PRO A 8 -16.01 -30.87 50.93
CA PRO A 8 -16.41 -30.52 49.56
C PRO A 8 -17.07 -31.67 48.80
N ARG A 9 -17.82 -31.33 47.74
CA ARG A 9 -18.29 -32.29 46.74
C ARG A 9 -17.47 -32.15 45.45
N SER A 10 -16.65 -33.17 45.19
CA SER A 10 -16.10 -33.50 43.88
C SER A 10 -17.07 -34.38 43.10
N SER A 11 -17.26 -34.08 41.82
CA SER A 11 -17.56 -35.04 40.75
C SER A 11 -17.27 -34.30 39.45
N GLY A 12 -16.13 -34.57 38.80
CA GLY A 12 -16.04 -35.52 37.68
C GLY A 12 -16.43 -34.78 36.39
N GLY A 13 -15.53 -34.44 35.47
CA GLY A 13 -14.57 -35.33 34.85
C GLY A 13 -15.15 -35.84 33.53
N ALA A 14 -15.04 -35.04 32.47
CA ALA A 14 -15.17 -35.48 31.09
C ALA A 14 -14.25 -34.61 30.20
N PRO A 15 -13.13 -35.15 29.69
CA PRO A 15 -12.33 -34.47 28.69
C PRO A 15 -13.07 -34.47 27.35
N SER A 16 -13.10 -33.30 26.70
CA SER A 16 -13.58 -33.16 25.33
C SER A 16 -12.60 -33.86 24.40
N ASP A 17 -12.97 -35.08 23.99
CA ASP A 17 -12.21 -35.83 23.00
C ASP A 17 -12.26 -35.12 21.64
N CYS A 18 -11.06 -34.86 21.16
CA CYS A 18 -10.66 -34.27 19.91
C CYS A 18 -11.19 -35.09 18.72
N TYR A 19 -12.27 -34.63 18.09
CA TYR A 19 -12.61 -35.01 16.71
C TYR A 19 -12.39 -33.80 15.81
N TYR A 20 -11.14 -33.59 15.40
CA TYR A 20 -10.87 -32.98 14.10
C TYR A 20 -10.19 -34.03 13.24
N ASP A 21 -11.04 -34.64 12.44
CA ASP A 21 -10.70 -35.53 11.35
C ASP A 21 -9.75 -34.83 10.37
N ARG A 22 -8.84 -35.64 9.84
CA ARG A 22 -7.79 -35.27 8.88
C ARG A 22 -8.36 -34.53 7.68
N ILE A 23 -8.11 -33.23 7.58
CA ILE A 23 -8.19 -32.54 6.29
C ILE A 23 -6.88 -32.83 5.55
N ALA A 24 -6.97 -33.79 4.63
CA ALA A 24 -5.91 -34.12 3.70
C ALA A 24 -5.49 -32.87 2.90
N THR A 25 -4.22 -32.51 2.99
CA THR A 25 -3.57 -31.54 2.12
C THR A 25 -3.51 -32.10 0.69
N PRO A 26 -4.07 -31.41 -0.32
CA PRO A 26 -3.82 -31.79 -1.71
C PRO A 26 -2.40 -31.32 -2.12
N PRO A 27 -1.63 -32.13 -2.85
CA PRO A 27 -0.32 -31.73 -3.35
C PRO A 27 -0.47 -30.71 -4.48
N HIS A 28 0.33 -29.65 -4.40
CA HIS A 28 0.50 -28.63 -5.44
C HIS A 28 0.98 -29.26 -6.76
N SER A 29 0.10 -29.28 -7.76
CA SER A 29 0.48 -29.46 -9.17
C SER A 29 0.51 -28.09 -9.85
N HIS A 30 1.72 -27.57 -10.04
CA HIS A 30 1.96 -26.37 -10.86
C HIS A 30 1.82 -26.71 -12.36
N PRO A 31 0.92 -26.05 -13.12
CA PRO A 31 1.04 -26.03 -14.56
C PRO A 31 2.12 -25.02 -14.97
N ARG A 32 3.17 -25.55 -15.62
CA ARG A 32 4.19 -24.76 -16.33
C ARG A 32 3.53 -23.98 -17.46
N HIS A 33 3.61 -22.65 -17.43
CA HIS A 33 3.27 -21.81 -18.59
C HIS A 33 4.43 -21.80 -19.59
N PRO A 34 4.17 -22.04 -20.90
CA PRO A 34 5.18 -21.95 -21.93
C PRO A 34 5.47 -20.48 -22.30
N LEU A 35 6.76 -20.15 -22.30
CA LEU A 35 7.33 -18.87 -22.74
C LEU A 35 6.89 -18.54 -24.17
N ARG A 36 5.99 -17.57 -24.32
CA ARG A 36 5.69 -16.97 -25.62
C ARG A 36 6.82 -16.02 -26.01
N ARG A 37 7.72 -16.51 -26.86
CA ARG A 37 8.67 -15.72 -27.65
C ARG A 37 7.94 -14.60 -28.40
N ARG A 38 8.09 -13.34 -27.97
CA ARG A 38 7.73 -12.17 -28.78
C ARG A 38 8.91 -11.80 -29.66
N ARG A 39 8.70 -11.95 -30.97
CA ARG A 39 9.54 -11.41 -32.05
C ARG A 39 9.59 -9.88 -31.93
N LEU A 40 10.79 -9.32 -31.79
CA LEU A 40 11.05 -7.91 -31.98
C LEU A 40 10.96 -7.60 -33.48
N LEU A 41 9.98 -6.79 -33.88
CA LEU A 41 9.96 -6.14 -35.18
C LEU A 41 10.59 -4.76 -35.04
N LEU A 42 11.82 -4.66 -35.54
CA LEU A 42 12.50 -3.40 -35.86
C LEU A 42 11.71 -2.67 -36.94
N LEU A 43 11.37 -1.40 -36.70
CA LEU A 43 10.95 -0.47 -37.75
C LEU A 43 11.76 0.84 -37.65
N PRO A 44 12.05 1.47 -38.80
CA PRO A 44 13.21 2.33 -38.99
C PRO A 44 12.96 3.81 -38.66
N LEU A 45 14.04 4.48 -38.29
CA LEU A 45 14.17 5.92 -38.18
C LEU A 45 13.98 6.59 -39.56
N SER A 46 13.06 7.55 -39.63
CA SER A 46 13.01 8.53 -40.72
C SER A 46 13.01 9.94 -40.12
N ALA A 47 14.13 10.63 -40.31
CA ALA A 47 14.27 12.06 -40.16
C ALA A 47 13.73 12.76 -41.42
N SER A 48 13.02 13.89 -41.27
CA SER A 48 12.91 14.95 -42.29
C SER A 48 12.33 16.27 -41.74
N SER A 49 13.15 17.31 -41.92
CA SER A 49 12.98 18.77 -42.09
C SER A 49 11.69 19.52 -41.69
N PRO A 50 11.80 20.74 -41.11
CA PRO A 50 10.69 21.69 -40.99
C PRO A 50 10.60 22.65 -42.19
N GLN A 51 9.40 22.81 -42.75
CA GLN A 51 9.01 23.93 -43.61
C GLN A 51 7.97 24.80 -42.89
N SER A 52 8.18 26.11 -42.95
CA SER A 52 7.28 27.16 -42.50
C SER A 52 6.03 27.26 -43.37
N SER A 53 4.87 27.42 -42.76
CA SER A 53 3.70 28.10 -43.36
C SER A 53 2.76 28.57 -42.26
N SER A 54 2.50 29.87 -42.27
CA SER A 54 1.52 30.59 -41.46
C SER A 54 0.14 30.56 -42.11
N SER A 55 -0.90 30.23 -41.34
CA SER A 55 -2.25 30.79 -41.54
C SER A 55 -3.14 30.58 -40.32
N SER A 56 -3.79 31.68 -39.95
CA SER A 56 -4.68 31.89 -38.83
C SER A 56 -6.02 31.18 -39.04
N SER A 57 -6.47 30.45 -38.02
CA SER A 57 -7.88 30.05 -37.85
C SER A 57 -8.21 29.97 -36.37
N SER A 58 -8.84 31.04 -35.90
CA SER A 58 -9.57 31.14 -34.64
C SER A 58 -10.48 29.92 -34.43
N SER A 59 -10.14 29.11 -33.43
CA SER A 59 -10.97 28.04 -32.90
C SER A 59 -10.94 28.15 -31.38
N SER A 60 -11.95 28.80 -30.84
CA SER A 60 -12.21 28.88 -29.40
C SER A 60 -12.67 27.50 -28.92
N SER A 61 -11.71 26.61 -28.62
CA SER A 61 -11.96 25.36 -27.91
C SER A 61 -11.58 25.55 -26.45
N SER A 62 -12.62 25.63 -25.62
CA SER A 62 -12.57 25.78 -24.17
C SER A 62 -11.55 24.83 -23.54
N SER A 63 -10.59 25.40 -22.82
CA SER A 63 -9.38 24.76 -22.29
C SER A 63 -9.63 23.91 -21.02
N PRO A 64 -9.57 22.57 -21.08
CA PRO A 64 -9.45 21.73 -19.88
C PRO A 64 -8.00 21.64 -19.35
N SER A 65 -7.01 22.11 -20.11
CA SER A 65 -5.58 21.98 -19.79
C SER A 65 -5.05 22.98 -18.75
N SER A 66 -5.74 24.09 -18.49
CA SER A 66 -5.23 25.10 -17.54
C SER A 66 -5.49 24.72 -16.08
N SER A 67 -6.63 24.10 -15.77
CA SER A 67 -7.00 23.74 -14.39
C SER A 67 -6.21 22.52 -13.89
N SER A 68 -6.08 21.49 -14.70
CA SER A 68 -5.31 20.28 -14.36
C SER A 68 -3.82 20.61 -14.10
N ASN A 69 -3.21 21.45 -14.94
CA ASN A 69 -1.83 21.88 -14.73
C ASN A 69 -1.63 22.67 -13.42
N VAL A 70 -2.59 23.52 -13.03
CA VAL A 70 -2.55 24.25 -11.76
C VAL A 70 -2.63 23.29 -10.56
N LEU A 71 -3.44 22.24 -10.65
CA LEU A 71 -3.55 21.22 -9.59
C LEU A 71 -2.27 20.39 -9.45
N VAL A 72 -1.64 20.03 -10.58
CA VAL A 72 -0.35 19.32 -10.59
C VAL A 72 0.76 20.17 -9.98
N GLU A 73 0.85 21.45 -10.33
CA GLU A 73 1.82 22.37 -9.73
C GLU A 73 1.57 22.57 -8.22
N ARG A 74 0.30 22.68 -7.82
CA ARG A 74 -0.08 22.74 -6.40
C ARG A 74 0.33 21.48 -5.65
N ALA A 75 0.17 20.30 -6.24
CA ALA A 75 0.63 19.05 -5.64
C ALA A 75 2.16 19.03 -5.47
N ARG A 76 2.92 19.48 -6.48
CA ARG A 76 4.38 19.60 -6.40
C ARG A 76 4.84 20.55 -5.31
N GLU A 77 4.17 21.70 -5.18
CA GLU A 77 4.42 22.66 -4.12
C GLU A 77 4.14 22.07 -2.73
N ARG A 78 3.09 21.25 -2.59
CA ARG A 78 2.78 20.57 -1.32
C ARG A 78 3.81 19.49 -0.98
N LEU A 79 4.28 18.74 -1.98
CA LEU A 79 5.36 17.78 -1.79
C LEU A 79 6.67 18.45 -1.35
N SER A 80 7.02 19.61 -1.92
CA SER A 80 8.23 20.34 -1.51
C SER A 80 8.16 20.87 -0.09
N ARG A 81 6.94 21.15 0.41
CA ARG A 81 6.67 21.52 1.80
C ARG A 81 6.57 20.33 2.77
N ARG A 82 6.84 19.10 2.30
CA ARG A 82 6.64 17.84 3.04
C ARG A 82 5.22 17.68 3.61
N ASP A 83 4.19 18.14 2.87
CA ASP A 83 2.77 17.99 3.21
C ASP A 83 2.13 16.91 2.32
N PRO A 84 2.29 15.61 2.64
CA PRO A 84 1.81 14.52 1.80
C PRO A 84 0.29 14.48 1.71
N ASP A 85 -0.45 14.84 2.77
CA ASP A 85 -1.92 14.79 2.74
C ASP A 85 -2.50 15.88 1.84
N GLY A 86 -1.97 17.10 1.93
CA GLY A 86 -2.33 18.19 1.03
C GLY A 86 -1.92 17.91 -0.43
N ALA A 87 -0.77 17.26 -0.64
CA ALA A 87 -0.34 16.83 -1.97
C ALA A 87 -1.28 15.76 -2.55
N PHE A 88 -1.67 14.76 -1.75
CA PHE A 88 -2.52 13.66 -2.19
C PHE A 88 -3.92 14.16 -2.59
N ALA A 89 -4.50 15.09 -1.82
CA ALA A 89 -5.78 15.71 -2.17
C ALA A 89 -5.72 16.45 -3.52
N ALA A 90 -4.66 17.24 -3.75
CA ALA A 90 -4.47 17.95 -5.02
C ALA A 90 -4.26 16.98 -6.21
N LEU A 91 -3.54 15.87 -6.01
CA LEU A 91 -3.37 14.84 -7.04
C LEU A 91 -4.67 14.13 -7.38
N TYR A 92 -5.53 13.89 -6.40
CA TYR A 92 -6.83 13.27 -6.62
C TYR A 92 -7.77 14.19 -7.43
N GLU A 93 -7.78 15.49 -7.12
CA GLU A 93 -8.48 16.50 -7.93
C GLU A 93 -7.91 16.58 -9.36
N ALA A 94 -6.59 16.52 -9.50
CA ALA A 94 -5.93 16.53 -10.81
C ALA A 94 -6.30 15.30 -11.64
N TYR A 95 -6.32 14.12 -11.02
CA TYR A 95 -6.74 12.87 -11.65
C TYR A 95 -8.20 12.87 -12.07
N GLY A 96 -9.10 13.41 -11.22
CA GLY A 96 -10.51 13.58 -11.57
C GLY A 96 -10.72 14.53 -12.75
N SER A 97 -9.84 15.52 -12.92
CA SER A 97 -9.87 16.47 -14.03
C SER A 97 -9.28 15.89 -15.33
N ASN A 98 -8.17 15.15 -15.22
CA ASN A 98 -7.49 14.55 -16.36
C ASN A 98 -6.82 13.21 -15.96
N PRO A 99 -7.54 12.08 -16.07
CA PRO A 99 -7.01 10.78 -15.63
C PRO A 99 -5.91 10.23 -16.54
N ASN A 100 -5.76 10.78 -17.75
CA ASN A 100 -4.78 10.34 -18.74
C ASN A 100 -3.47 11.13 -18.68
N ASP A 101 -3.28 11.99 -17.67
CA ASP A 101 -2.03 12.74 -17.52
C ASP A 101 -0.88 11.79 -17.15
N PRO A 102 0.16 11.66 -18.00
CA PRO A 102 1.27 10.75 -17.78
C PRO A 102 2.14 11.11 -16.57
N ASN A 103 2.02 12.33 -16.02
CA ASN A 103 2.82 12.77 -14.89
C ASN A 103 2.23 12.35 -13.53
N LEU A 104 0.93 12.04 -13.48
CA LEU A 104 0.23 11.73 -12.23
C LEU A 104 0.78 10.49 -11.52
N PRO A 105 1.06 9.34 -12.19
CA PRO A 105 1.57 8.16 -11.51
C PRO A 105 2.86 8.40 -10.74
N GLY A 106 3.81 9.14 -11.34
CA GLY A 106 5.09 9.47 -10.68
C GLY A 106 4.94 10.42 -9.49
N LEU A 107 3.94 11.31 -9.53
CA LEU A 107 3.63 12.19 -8.39
C LEU A 107 2.92 11.43 -7.26
N PHE A 108 2.01 10.51 -7.58
CA PHE A 108 1.41 9.61 -6.58
C PHE A 108 2.46 8.73 -5.91
N GLU A 109 3.40 8.16 -6.68
CA GLU A 109 4.54 7.40 -6.16
C GLU A 109 5.36 8.24 -5.17
N SER A 110 5.73 9.46 -5.57
CA SER A 110 6.50 10.39 -4.73
C SER A 110 5.75 10.75 -3.44
N CYS A 111 4.44 10.98 -3.54
CA CYS A 111 3.58 11.31 -2.42
C CYS A 111 3.45 10.16 -1.42
N LEU A 112 3.25 8.93 -1.91
CA LEU A 112 3.14 7.74 -1.07
C LEU A 112 4.46 7.44 -0.35
N ARG A 113 5.60 7.55 -1.03
CA ARG A 113 6.92 7.40 -0.39
C ARG A 113 7.11 8.41 0.75
N LEU A 114 6.76 9.68 0.51
CA LEU A 114 6.84 10.72 1.54
C LEU A 114 5.91 10.42 2.73
N ARG A 115 4.68 9.97 2.48
CA ARG A 115 3.72 9.65 3.55
C ARG A 115 4.21 8.47 4.41
N ILE A 116 4.74 7.43 3.77
CA ILE A 116 5.36 6.28 4.46
C ILE A 116 6.55 6.74 5.30
N ASP A 117 7.42 7.63 4.78
CA ASP A 117 8.59 8.16 5.51
C ASP A 117 8.17 8.95 6.76
N VAL A 118 7.21 9.86 6.62
CA VAL A 118 6.67 10.66 7.73
C VAL A 118 6.02 9.78 8.79
N LEU A 119 5.21 8.80 8.36
CA LEU A 119 4.52 7.89 9.27
C LEU A 119 5.45 6.88 9.91
N SER A 120 6.53 6.44 9.26
CA SER A 120 7.50 5.50 9.85
C SER A 120 8.46 6.21 10.80
N SER A 121 8.83 7.46 10.54
CA SER A 121 9.73 8.22 11.41
C SER A 121 9.11 8.47 12.79
N LYS A 122 7.85 8.93 12.80
CA LYS A 122 7.17 9.34 14.03
C LYS A 122 6.69 8.15 14.89
N SER A 123 6.85 6.89 14.45
CA SER A 123 6.64 5.70 15.31
C SER A 123 7.88 5.33 16.11
N SER A 124 9.06 5.83 15.72
CA SER A 124 10.32 5.56 16.42
C SER A 124 10.58 6.48 17.62
N ASP A 125 9.86 7.61 17.71
CA ASP A 125 10.05 8.64 18.75
C ASP A 125 9.48 8.27 20.13
N GLY A 126 9.08 7.02 20.36
CA GLY A 126 8.80 6.45 21.69
C GLY A 126 7.78 7.25 22.52
N ARG A 127 6.49 7.06 22.26
CA ARG A 127 5.41 7.70 23.02
C ARG A 127 4.71 6.76 24.01
N SER A 128 4.26 7.38 25.09
CA SER A 128 3.68 6.81 26.31
C SER A 128 2.44 5.95 26.05
N ALA A 129 2.18 5.04 27.00
CA ALA A 129 1.11 4.04 27.01
C ALA A 129 -0.35 4.54 26.87
N GLU A 130 -0.59 5.83 26.63
CA GLU A 130 -1.92 6.40 26.38
C GLU A 130 -2.23 6.54 24.86
N GLU A 131 -1.28 6.25 23.96
CA GLU A 131 -1.45 6.32 22.49
C GLU A 131 -1.60 4.93 21.79
N GLU A 132 -1.81 3.83 22.53
CA GLU A 132 -1.85 2.46 21.96
C GLU A 132 -2.95 2.26 20.89
N ASP A 133 -4.11 2.90 21.03
CA ASP A 133 -5.20 2.79 20.04
C ASP A 133 -4.90 3.56 18.74
N ASP A 134 -4.14 4.65 18.82
CA ASP A 134 -3.78 5.48 17.66
C ASP A 134 -2.66 4.82 16.81
N ASP A 135 -1.79 4.04 17.45
CA ASP A 135 -0.72 3.30 16.77
C ASP A 135 -1.27 2.22 15.83
N ASP A 136 -2.40 1.59 16.19
CA ASP A 136 -3.07 0.60 15.37
C ASP A 136 -3.66 1.20 14.08
N ALA A 137 -4.36 2.33 14.21
CA ALA A 137 -4.91 3.05 13.07
C ALA A 137 -3.79 3.55 12.13
N ARG A 138 -2.70 4.04 12.72
CA ARG A 138 -1.54 4.53 11.99
C ARG A 138 -0.79 3.42 11.24
N ALA A 139 -0.57 2.27 11.88
CA ALA A 139 0.05 1.11 11.25
C ALA A 139 -0.78 0.61 10.04
N ARG A 140 -2.12 0.59 10.17
CA ARG A 140 -3.01 0.27 9.06
C ARG A 140 -2.88 1.25 7.89
N GLY A 141 -2.77 2.55 8.19
CA GLY A 141 -2.51 3.58 7.18
C GLY A 141 -1.20 3.34 6.40
N VAL A 142 -0.10 3.04 7.10
CA VAL A 142 1.19 2.73 6.46
C VAL A 142 1.10 1.49 5.57
N ILE A 143 0.39 0.45 6.00
CA ILE A 143 0.18 -0.76 5.20
C ILE A 143 -0.59 -0.44 3.92
N GLN A 144 -1.67 0.34 4.03
CA GLN A 144 -2.46 0.75 2.86
C GLN A 144 -1.61 1.55 1.86
N ASP A 145 -0.77 2.46 2.36
CA ASP A 145 0.11 3.28 1.52
C ASP A 145 1.16 2.46 0.80
N ARG A 146 1.78 1.51 1.51
CA ARG A 146 2.75 0.57 0.93
C ARG A 146 2.10 -0.30 -0.14
N PHE A 147 0.83 -0.70 0.06
CA PHE A 147 0.11 -1.48 -0.93
C PHE A 147 -0.20 -0.67 -2.19
N GLY A 148 -0.61 0.59 -2.02
CA GLY A 148 -0.78 1.53 -3.12
C GLY A 148 0.53 1.75 -3.88
N LEU A 149 1.64 1.93 -3.16
CA LEU A 149 2.97 2.11 -3.75
C LEU A 149 3.43 0.86 -4.52
N ALA A 150 3.26 -0.33 -3.93
CA ALA A 150 3.57 -1.60 -4.59
C ALA A 150 2.77 -1.76 -5.89
N SER A 151 1.49 -1.40 -5.88
CA SER A 151 0.62 -1.47 -7.07
C SER A 151 1.15 -0.58 -8.20
N LEU A 152 1.50 0.68 -7.90
CA LEU A 152 2.07 1.61 -8.88
C LEU A 152 3.41 1.11 -9.43
N LEU A 153 4.26 0.50 -8.58
CA LEU A 153 5.54 -0.06 -8.99
C LEU A 153 5.38 -1.28 -9.90
N ILE A 154 4.37 -2.13 -9.66
CA ILE A 154 4.02 -3.26 -10.54
C ILE A 154 3.57 -2.75 -11.92
N ASP A 155 2.71 -1.72 -11.94
CA ASP A 155 2.25 -1.10 -13.19
C ASP A 155 3.41 -0.46 -13.99
N ALA A 156 4.45 0.01 -13.28
CA ALA A 156 5.69 0.53 -13.87
C ALA A 156 6.74 -0.57 -14.18
N GLU A 157 6.39 -1.85 -14.07
CA GLU A 157 7.28 -3.01 -14.26
C GLU A 157 8.52 -3.05 -13.33
N ARG A 158 8.49 -2.32 -12.20
CA ARG A 158 9.55 -2.25 -11.18
C ARG A 158 9.33 -3.29 -10.07
N TYR A 159 9.39 -4.55 -10.45
CA TYR A 159 9.02 -5.67 -9.57
C TYR A 159 9.90 -5.81 -8.33
N ASP A 160 11.20 -5.48 -8.43
CA ASP A 160 12.12 -5.57 -7.29
C ASP A 160 11.68 -4.64 -6.15
N GLU A 161 11.46 -3.36 -6.45
CA GLU A 161 10.98 -2.39 -5.46
C GLU A 161 9.57 -2.70 -4.96
N ALA A 162 8.69 -3.19 -5.82
CA ALA A 162 7.35 -3.62 -5.40
C ALA A 162 7.43 -4.76 -4.38
N SER A 163 8.32 -5.72 -4.61
CA SER A 163 8.53 -6.85 -3.70
C SER A 163 9.04 -6.42 -2.32
N GLU A 164 9.89 -5.39 -2.27
CA GLU A 164 10.36 -4.79 -1.01
C GLU A 164 9.21 -4.16 -0.22
N GLN A 165 8.31 -3.43 -0.89
CA GLN A 165 7.15 -2.85 -0.23
C GLN A 165 6.20 -3.92 0.33
N LEU A 166 5.97 -5.00 -0.44
CA LEU A 166 5.14 -6.12 0.01
C LEU A 166 5.77 -6.89 1.17
N ARG A 167 7.10 -7.09 1.16
CA ARG A 167 7.82 -7.71 2.28
C ARG A 167 7.67 -6.88 3.55
N ALA A 168 7.84 -5.55 3.45
CA ALA A 168 7.67 -4.65 4.59
C ALA A 168 6.24 -4.70 5.18
N ILE A 169 5.21 -4.90 4.35
CA ILE A 169 3.82 -5.10 4.82
C ILE A 169 3.71 -6.40 5.64
N VAL A 170 4.27 -7.51 5.13
CA VAL A 170 4.22 -8.81 5.81
C VAL A 170 4.98 -8.76 7.14
N GLU A 171 6.14 -8.11 7.19
CA GLU A 171 6.93 -7.94 8.42
C GLU A 171 6.17 -7.11 9.46
N ALA A 172 5.51 -6.02 9.04
CA ALA A 172 4.66 -5.21 9.91
C ALA A 172 3.45 -5.98 10.46
N GLY A 173 2.87 -6.90 9.67
CA GLY A 173 1.73 -7.73 10.09
C GLY A 173 2.09 -8.95 10.93
N GLY A 174 3.24 -9.60 10.65
CA GLY A 174 3.66 -10.86 11.30
C GLY A 174 4.21 -10.70 12.71
N SER A 175 4.70 -9.52 13.07
CA SER A 175 5.28 -9.24 14.39
C SER A 175 4.26 -9.27 15.55
N ARG A 176 2.95 -9.27 15.24
CA ARG A 176 1.87 -9.30 16.24
C ARG A 176 1.44 -10.71 16.68
N SER A 177 1.85 -11.74 15.94
CA SER A 177 1.35 -13.12 16.15
C SER A 177 2.24 -13.98 17.04
N SER A 178 3.39 -13.48 17.48
CA SER A 178 4.41 -14.26 18.21
C SER A 178 4.51 -13.96 19.71
N SER A 179 3.73 -13.01 20.24
CA SER A 179 3.78 -12.57 21.65
C SER A 179 2.71 -13.22 22.57
N SER A 180 1.89 -14.16 22.07
CA SER A 180 0.80 -14.77 22.84
C SER A 180 1.08 -16.22 23.30
N SER A 181 2.29 -16.52 23.78
CA SER A 181 2.64 -17.89 24.21
C SER A 181 3.66 -17.95 25.34
N SER A 182 3.47 -17.26 26.46
CA SER A 182 4.24 -17.48 27.70
C SER A 182 3.55 -16.92 28.93
N SER A 183 2.44 -17.52 29.37
CA SER A 183 1.94 -17.36 30.74
C SER A 183 0.86 -18.41 31.03
N SER A 184 1.31 -19.62 31.40
CA SER A 184 0.51 -20.51 32.24
C SER A 184 1.43 -21.54 32.87
N SER A 185 1.89 -21.26 34.07
CA SER A 185 2.60 -22.22 34.93
C SER A 185 2.19 -21.91 36.37
N VAL A 186 1.08 -22.49 36.79
CA VAL A 186 0.73 -22.75 38.20
C VAL A 186 0.05 -24.10 38.30
#